data_AF-K6DC91-F1
#
_entry.id   AF-K6DC91-F1
#
_cell.length_a   1.000
_cell.length_b   1.000
_cell.length_c   1.000
_cell.angle_alpha   90.00
_cell.angle_beta   90.00
_cell.angle_gamma   90.00
#
_symmetry.space_group_name_H-M   'P 1'
#
loop_
_entity.id
_entity.type
_entity.pdbx_description
1 polymer ?
#
loop_
_entity_poly.entity_id
_entity_poly.type
_entity_poly.pdbx_seq_one_letter_code
_entity_poly.pdbx_strand_id
1 'polypeptide(L)'
;MSEVKKDLSDVAQFPGAHCGLFEVAMMAPFFPSSAALIIAPPSCLYHAKLLQMRRGQAPNSNEDHLYLLTLKQEDMIFGVDRVIEDALEELDRRLQPEIIFLISTCTPEIIGFDGAALKSMKDRMGAKLLVVKTNGYSCLHQQKGRSDFLASLIGVMKPVKVKPHSVNIIGLRSTNWKETELVQVLERAGVDVNSVLPGAGSLSEIEGAPAAALNIAIGKAAKQLAEKMQDQFGTPYLSYEYSYLTEQIIQGYNKIGIQLGVNLEQEVTQIAATHLEFLEEMKKQLAGVSFAIGSVEGSNAEAALFYTNLGMKPQFLQTRMPVTNENPYILELKQKGIDLPVIHLNKVSRLEELLNQYHPQIFIGHGLSELLQARNVSHCHPSASFSGPGFLAVEQELENIAHLIKGGMDCE
;
A
#
# COMPACT_ATOMS: atom_id res chain seq x y z
N MET A 1 8.74 -51.08 0.71
CA MET A 1 9.60 -49.91 0.38
C MET A 1 8.94 -48.71 1.03
N SER A 2 9.46 -48.28 2.18
CA SER A 2 8.97 -47.12 2.91
C SER A 2 9.18 -45.87 2.05
N GLU A 3 8.10 -45.16 1.73
CA GLU A 3 8.18 -43.83 1.13
C GLU A 3 9.04 -42.95 2.03
N VAL A 4 10.22 -42.60 1.53
CA VAL A 4 11.05 -41.56 2.14
C VAL A 4 10.24 -40.28 2.02
N LYS A 5 9.63 -39.82 3.12
CA LYS A 5 9.17 -38.43 3.25
C LYS A 5 10.39 -37.56 2.96
N LYS A 6 10.48 -37.02 1.75
CA LYS A 6 11.48 -36.00 1.42
C LYS A 6 11.31 -34.89 2.45
N ASP A 7 12.38 -34.58 3.16
CA ASP A 7 12.45 -33.37 3.96
C ASP A 7 12.31 -32.20 3.00
N LEU A 8 11.13 -31.56 3.00
CA LEU A 8 10.80 -30.46 2.10
C LEU A 8 11.25 -29.11 2.69
N SER A 9 12.03 -29.11 3.78
CA SER A 9 12.57 -27.92 4.45
C SER A 9 13.37 -26.99 3.53
N ASP A 10 13.93 -27.53 2.44
CA ASP A 10 14.84 -26.84 1.52
C ASP A 10 14.20 -26.44 0.17
N VAL A 11 12.88 -26.60 0.02
CA VAL A 11 12.18 -26.24 -1.23
C VAL A 11 11.29 -25.03 -0.99
N ALA A 12 11.32 -24.04 -1.88
CA ALA A 12 10.42 -22.89 -1.81
C ALA A 12 8.97 -23.34 -2.03
N GLN A 13 8.19 -23.45 -0.95
CA GLN A 13 6.77 -23.83 -1.03
C GLN A 13 5.81 -22.64 -1.02
N PHE A 14 6.35 -21.41 -1.03
CA PHE A 14 5.55 -20.19 -1.07
C PHE A 14 6.27 -19.15 -1.96
N PRO A 15 5.61 -18.54 -2.96
CA PRO A 15 6.19 -17.40 -3.64
C PRO A 15 6.33 -16.30 -2.58
N GLY A 16 7.50 -15.67 -2.46
CA GLY A 16 7.79 -14.68 -1.41
C GLY A 16 6.87 -13.45 -1.40
N ALA A 17 7.37 -12.31 -0.94
CA ALA A 17 6.65 -11.05 -1.17
C ALA A 17 6.40 -10.84 -2.67
N HIS A 18 5.33 -10.13 -3.03
CA HIS A 18 5.17 -9.71 -4.42
C HIS A 18 6.37 -8.85 -4.84
N CYS A 19 6.73 -8.87 -6.13
CA CYS A 19 7.75 -7.96 -6.65
C CYS A 19 7.19 -6.54 -6.79
N GLY A 20 8.07 -5.55 -7.02
CA GLY A 20 7.68 -4.14 -7.17
C GLY A 20 6.62 -3.90 -8.26
N LEU A 21 6.60 -4.73 -9.32
CA LEU A 21 5.62 -4.61 -10.41
C LEU A 21 4.18 -4.67 -9.89
N PHE A 22 3.93 -5.47 -8.85
CA PHE A 22 2.60 -5.59 -8.25
C PHE A 22 2.07 -4.22 -7.81
N GLU A 23 2.83 -3.48 -7.00
CA GLU A 23 2.40 -2.18 -6.49
C GLU A 23 2.27 -1.14 -7.60
N VAL A 24 3.21 -1.15 -8.54
CA VAL A 24 3.21 -0.19 -9.65
C VAL A 24 2.04 -0.43 -10.60
N ALA A 25 1.75 -1.68 -10.97
CA ALA A 25 0.59 -2.02 -11.79
C ALA A 25 -0.74 -1.65 -11.11
N MET A 26 -0.79 -1.71 -9.78
CA MET A 26 -1.96 -1.32 -8.99
C MET A 26 -2.11 0.20 -8.90
N MET A 27 -1.01 0.96 -8.90
CA MET A 27 -0.99 2.40 -8.66
C MET A 27 -1.01 3.27 -9.91
N ALA A 28 -0.34 2.83 -10.98
CA ALA A 28 -0.29 3.61 -12.21
C ALA A 28 -1.68 3.99 -12.75
N PRO A 29 -2.72 3.13 -12.65
CA PRO A 29 -4.08 3.45 -13.08
C PRO A 29 -4.88 4.36 -12.13
N PHE A 30 -4.27 4.93 -11.07
CA PHE A 30 -4.95 5.94 -10.24
C PHE A 30 -5.03 7.31 -10.91
N PHE A 31 -4.28 7.55 -11.98
CA PHE A 31 -4.29 8.81 -12.72
C PHE A 31 -5.17 8.67 -13.98
N PRO A 32 -6.37 9.28 -14.04
CA PRO A 32 -7.32 9.08 -15.13
C PRO A 32 -6.80 9.49 -16.51
N SER A 33 -5.87 10.44 -16.58
CA SER A 33 -5.27 10.92 -17.84
C SER A 33 -3.93 10.26 -18.16
N SER A 34 -3.62 9.10 -17.56
CA SER A 34 -2.35 8.41 -17.75
C SER A 34 -2.47 7.18 -18.63
N ALA A 35 -1.32 6.72 -19.17
CA ALA A 35 -1.19 5.37 -19.69
C ALA A 35 0.03 4.69 -19.07
N ALA A 36 -0.13 3.46 -18.60
CA ALA A 36 0.94 2.70 -17.97
C ALA A 36 1.38 1.56 -18.90
N LEU A 37 2.59 1.62 -19.44
CA LEU A 37 3.14 0.60 -20.35
C LEU A 37 4.10 -0.32 -19.59
N ILE A 38 3.70 -1.59 -19.41
CA ILE A 38 4.57 -2.61 -18.81
C ILE A 38 5.35 -3.32 -19.90
N ILE A 39 6.68 -3.40 -19.73
CA ILE A 39 7.56 -4.16 -20.62
C ILE A 39 8.05 -5.40 -19.87
N ALA A 40 7.58 -6.57 -20.28
CA ALA A 40 7.93 -7.82 -19.61
C ALA A 40 7.70 -9.07 -20.48
N PRO A 41 8.21 -10.23 -20.07
CA PRO A 41 7.79 -11.51 -20.61
C PRO A 41 6.29 -11.77 -20.36
N PRO A 42 5.64 -12.66 -21.14
CA PRO A 42 4.19 -12.93 -21.05
C PRO A 42 3.68 -13.25 -19.65
N SER A 43 4.46 -13.97 -18.83
CA SER A 43 4.05 -14.38 -17.49
C SER A 43 3.84 -13.20 -16.54
N CYS A 44 4.75 -12.23 -16.52
CA CYS A 44 4.62 -11.03 -15.69
C CYS A 44 3.44 -10.16 -16.14
N LEU A 45 3.27 -10.01 -17.46
CA LEU A 45 2.16 -9.25 -18.05
C LEU A 45 0.80 -9.86 -17.70
N TYR A 46 0.69 -11.18 -17.80
CA TYR A 46 -0.53 -11.91 -17.40
C TYR A 46 -0.91 -11.63 -15.95
N HIS A 47 0.05 -11.72 -15.02
CA HIS A 47 -0.22 -11.48 -13.60
C HIS A 47 -0.60 -10.03 -13.31
N ALA A 48 0.09 -9.05 -13.92
CA ALA A 48 -0.24 -7.64 -13.75
C ALA A 48 -1.65 -7.32 -14.27
N LYS A 49 -2.01 -7.86 -15.45
CA LYS A 49 -3.34 -7.66 -16.04
C LYS A 49 -4.44 -8.40 -15.29
N LEU A 50 -4.19 -9.62 -14.80
CA LEU A 50 -5.14 -10.39 -14.00
C LEU A 50 -5.54 -9.65 -12.72
N LEU A 51 -4.59 -8.97 -12.08
CA LEU A 51 -4.86 -8.16 -10.88
C LEU A 51 -5.74 -6.95 -11.22
N GLN A 52 -5.43 -6.24 -12.30
CA GLN A 52 -6.25 -5.13 -12.77
C GLN A 52 -7.65 -5.56 -13.17
N MET A 53 -7.79 -6.69 -13.86
CA MET A 53 -9.10 -7.25 -14.22
C MET A 53 -9.94 -7.59 -12.99
N ARG A 54 -9.33 -8.17 -11.95
CA ARG A 54 -10.03 -8.42 -10.68
C ARG A 54 -10.51 -7.13 -10.02
N ARG A 55 -9.70 -6.07 -10.02
CA ARG A 55 -10.14 -4.76 -9.53
C ARG A 55 -11.22 -4.12 -10.41
N GLY A 56 -11.14 -4.30 -11.72
CA GLY A 56 -12.13 -3.83 -12.70
C GLY A 56 -13.54 -4.40 -12.48
N GLN A 57 -13.68 -5.41 -11.63
CA GLN A 57 -14.96 -6.00 -11.26
C GLN A 57 -15.54 -5.40 -9.96
N ALA A 58 -14.77 -4.62 -9.22
CA ALA A 58 -15.23 -3.99 -7.99
C ALA A 58 -16.14 -2.77 -8.28
N PRO A 59 -17.14 -2.48 -7.41
CA PRO A 59 -17.86 -1.22 -7.46
C PRO A 59 -16.87 -0.04 -7.38
N ASN A 60 -17.00 0.95 -8.27
CA ASN A 60 -16.08 2.10 -8.39
C ASN A 60 -14.66 1.76 -8.87
N SER A 61 -14.49 0.71 -9.67
CA SER A 61 -13.19 0.40 -10.28
C SER A 61 -12.71 1.49 -11.24
N ASN A 62 -11.42 1.81 -11.20
CA ASN A 62 -10.80 2.69 -12.20
C ASN A 62 -10.82 2.06 -13.59
N GLU A 63 -10.85 2.90 -14.61
CA GLU A 63 -10.61 2.46 -15.98
C GLU A 63 -9.24 1.78 -16.12
N ASP A 64 -9.19 0.79 -17.00
CA ASP A 64 -7.97 0.03 -17.23
C ASP A 64 -7.05 0.76 -18.21
N HIS A 65 -6.11 1.52 -17.65
CA HIS A 65 -5.07 2.22 -18.41
C HIS A 65 -3.72 1.48 -18.42
N LEU A 66 -3.74 0.16 -18.17
CA LEU A 66 -2.54 -0.69 -18.14
C LEU A 66 -2.33 -1.40 -19.48
N TYR A 67 -1.34 -0.94 -20.23
CA TYR A 67 -0.91 -1.47 -21.52
C TYR A 67 0.28 -2.40 -21.38
N LEU A 68 0.38 -3.38 -22.27
CA LEU A 68 1.33 -4.50 -22.15
C LEU A 68 2.18 -4.57 -23.42
N LEU A 69 3.50 -4.45 -23.28
CA LEU A 69 4.48 -4.71 -24.32
C LEU A 69 5.16 -6.05 -24.05
N THR A 70 4.81 -7.06 -24.84
CA THR A 70 5.35 -8.42 -24.70
C THR A 70 6.71 -8.51 -25.34
N LEU A 71 7.72 -8.85 -24.53
CA LEU A 71 9.08 -9.11 -25.01
C LEU A 71 9.15 -10.44 -25.77
N LYS A 72 9.78 -10.39 -26.95
CA LYS A 72 10.13 -11.55 -27.76
C LYS A 72 11.59 -11.96 -27.52
N GLN A 73 11.97 -13.09 -28.12
CA GLN A 73 13.33 -13.60 -28.00
C GLN A 73 14.35 -12.65 -28.63
N GLU A 74 14.00 -12.03 -29.75
CA GLU A 74 14.85 -11.09 -30.47
C GLU A 74 15.14 -9.84 -29.60
N ASP A 75 14.15 -9.35 -28.88
CA ASP A 75 14.30 -8.18 -27.99
C ASP A 75 15.28 -8.46 -26.83
N MET A 76 15.36 -9.72 -26.38
CA MET A 76 16.32 -10.14 -25.36
C MET A 76 17.76 -10.23 -25.89
N ILE A 77 17.93 -10.47 -27.20
CA ILE A 77 19.24 -10.62 -27.85
C ILE A 77 19.77 -9.28 -28.33
N PHE A 78 18.92 -8.47 -28.97
CA PHE A 78 19.30 -7.23 -29.65
C PHE A 78 19.00 -5.97 -28.84
N GLY A 79 18.34 -6.10 -27.69
CA GLY A 79 17.93 -4.98 -26.85
C GLY A 79 16.49 -4.55 -27.09
N VAL A 80 15.97 -3.75 -26.15
CA VAL A 80 14.54 -3.37 -26.10
C VAL A 80 14.26 -1.93 -26.53
N ASP A 81 15.30 -1.12 -26.79
CA ASP A 81 15.14 0.32 -27.00
C ASP A 81 14.17 0.62 -28.15
N ARG A 82 14.40 0.05 -29.33
CA ARG A 82 13.56 0.29 -30.52
C ARG A 82 12.11 -0.14 -30.33
N VAL A 83 11.87 -1.32 -29.73
CA VAL A 83 10.49 -1.81 -29.53
C VAL A 83 9.76 -0.97 -28.48
N ILE A 84 10.47 -0.43 -27.50
CA ILE A 84 9.92 0.53 -26.53
C ILE A 84 9.60 1.85 -27.22
N GLU A 85 10.51 2.40 -28.03
CA GLU A 85 10.29 3.64 -28.77
C GLU A 85 9.06 3.55 -29.69
N ASP A 86 8.98 2.50 -30.52
CA ASP A 86 7.85 2.26 -31.41
C ASP A 86 6.52 2.14 -30.63
N ALA A 87 6.53 1.44 -29.50
CA ALA A 87 5.34 1.26 -28.66
C ALA A 87 4.92 2.58 -27.97
N LEU A 88 5.87 3.38 -27.50
CA LEU A 88 5.59 4.67 -26.88
C LEU A 88 5.04 5.68 -27.90
N GLU A 89 5.59 5.74 -29.11
CA GLU A 89 5.06 6.58 -30.19
C GLU A 89 3.63 6.17 -30.57
N GLU A 90 3.36 4.86 -30.67
CA GLU A 90 2.01 4.38 -30.94
C GLU A 90 1.04 4.76 -29.81
N LEU A 91 1.44 4.54 -28.56
CA LEU A 91 0.62 4.81 -27.38
C LEU A 91 0.26 6.30 -27.28
N ASP A 92 1.27 7.18 -27.42
CA ASP A 92 1.11 8.64 -27.37
C ASP A 92 0.19 9.13 -28.50
N ARG A 93 0.41 8.66 -29.73
CA ARG A 93 -0.41 9.03 -30.88
C ARG A 93 -1.87 8.58 -30.77
N ARG A 94 -2.11 7.38 -30.23
CA ARG A 94 -3.46 6.77 -30.20
C ARG A 94 -4.31 7.24 -29.03
N LEU A 95 -3.69 7.43 -27.86
CA LEU A 95 -4.40 7.71 -26.62
C LEU A 95 -4.27 9.18 -26.20
N GLN A 96 -3.22 9.87 -26.64
CA GLN A 96 -2.90 11.24 -26.26
C GLN A 96 -2.98 11.48 -24.73
N PRO A 97 -2.35 10.63 -23.90
CA PRO A 97 -2.41 10.79 -22.45
C PRO A 97 -1.59 12.00 -22.00
N GLU A 98 -1.87 12.55 -20.83
CA GLU A 98 -1.04 13.62 -20.24
C GLU A 98 0.32 13.05 -19.77
N ILE A 99 0.32 11.81 -19.30
CA ILE A 99 1.49 11.14 -18.73
C ILE A 99 1.54 9.67 -19.11
N ILE A 100 2.73 9.18 -19.45
CA ILE A 100 3.03 7.78 -19.69
C ILE A 100 3.99 7.28 -18.61
N PHE A 101 3.59 6.22 -17.90
CA PHE A 101 4.45 5.48 -16.99
C PHE A 101 5.04 4.27 -17.72
N LEU A 102 6.33 4.33 -18.04
CA LEU A 102 7.06 3.19 -18.58
C LEU A 102 7.56 2.31 -17.44
N ILE A 103 7.00 1.11 -17.31
CA ILE A 103 7.28 0.20 -16.21
C ILE A 103 8.24 -0.90 -16.71
N SER A 104 9.51 -0.79 -16.33
CA SER A 104 10.52 -1.81 -16.65
C SER A 104 10.55 -2.90 -15.57
N THR A 105 10.58 -4.15 -16.00
CA THR A 105 10.60 -5.33 -15.12
C THR A 105 12.00 -5.96 -15.05
N CYS A 106 12.12 -7.15 -14.43
CA CYS A 106 13.41 -7.81 -14.27
C CYS A 106 14.14 -8.06 -15.60
N THR A 107 13.42 -8.44 -16.67
CA THR A 107 14.06 -8.81 -17.94
C THR A 107 14.74 -7.63 -18.63
N PRO A 108 14.06 -6.48 -18.90
CA PRO A 108 14.74 -5.30 -19.43
C PRO A 108 15.92 -4.83 -18.57
N GLU A 109 15.78 -4.85 -17.25
CA GLU A 109 16.83 -4.36 -16.34
C GLU A 109 18.06 -5.29 -16.31
N ILE A 110 17.89 -6.61 -16.48
CA ILE A 110 19.02 -7.56 -16.55
C ILE A 110 19.81 -7.40 -17.84
N ILE A 111 19.13 -7.19 -18.98
CA ILE A 111 19.80 -7.01 -20.27
C ILE A 111 20.39 -5.60 -20.46
N GLY A 112 20.27 -4.74 -19.44
CA GLY A 112 20.93 -3.43 -19.40
C GLY A 112 20.14 -2.30 -20.06
N PHE A 113 18.81 -2.38 -20.11
CA PHE A 113 17.98 -1.26 -20.55
C PHE A 113 18.25 -0.01 -19.70
N ASP A 114 18.55 1.10 -20.38
CA ASP A 114 18.74 2.40 -19.75
C ASP A 114 17.66 3.38 -20.18
N GLY A 115 16.72 3.67 -19.29
CA GLY A 115 15.67 4.66 -19.53
C GLY A 115 16.18 6.08 -19.79
N ALA A 116 17.46 6.39 -19.50
CA ALA A 116 18.06 7.66 -19.90
C ALA A 116 18.25 7.79 -21.43
N ALA A 117 18.34 6.66 -22.15
CA ALA A 117 18.42 6.64 -23.61
C ALA A 117 17.16 7.21 -24.27
N LEU A 118 16.01 7.15 -23.60
CA LEU A 118 14.74 7.69 -24.08
C LEU A 118 14.63 9.22 -24.03
N LYS A 119 15.74 9.94 -23.84
CA LYS A 119 15.72 11.40 -23.75
C LYS A 119 15.19 12.06 -25.02
N SER A 120 15.62 11.61 -26.21
CA SER A 120 15.14 12.13 -27.50
C SER A 120 13.66 11.89 -27.72
N MET A 121 13.14 10.76 -27.20
CA MET A 121 11.71 10.44 -27.24
C MET A 121 10.89 11.41 -26.40
N LYS A 122 11.36 11.78 -25.21
CA LYS A 122 10.66 12.74 -24.34
C LYS A 122 10.39 14.08 -25.01
N ASP A 123 11.28 14.50 -25.91
CA ASP A 123 11.15 15.76 -26.64
C ASP A 123 10.16 15.66 -27.84
N ARG A 124 9.86 14.45 -28.31
CA ARG A 124 8.99 14.18 -29.47
C ARG A 124 7.55 13.81 -29.09
N MET A 125 7.34 13.36 -27.85
CA MET A 125 6.04 12.93 -27.33
C MET A 125 5.21 14.11 -26.81
N GLY A 126 3.89 14.01 -26.94
CA GLY A 126 2.96 14.93 -26.28
C GLY A 126 2.87 14.69 -24.78
N ALA A 127 2.83 13.41 -24.38
CA ALA A 127 2.78 12.99 -22.99
C ALA A 127 4.11 13.20 -22.25
N LYS A 128 4.04 13.44 -20.93
CA LYS A 128 5.20 13.33 -20.04
C LYS A 128 5.57 11.87 -19.85
N LEU A 129 6.84 11.50 -20.02
CA LEU A 129 7.30 10.13 -19.84
C LEU A 129 8.09 9.95 -18.53
N LEU A 130 7.55 9.14 -17.62
CA LEU A 130 8.19 8.70 -16.39
C LEU A 130 8.58 7.23 -16.47
N VAL A 131 9.83 6.91 -16.16
CA VAL A 131 10.32 5.53 -16.14
C VAL A 131 10.33 5.02 -14.70
N VAL A 132 9.69 3.88 -14.46
CA VAL A 132 9.55 3.25 -13.14
C VAL A 132 10.16 1.86 -13.19
N LYS A 133 11.25 1.68 -12.44
CA LYS A 133 11.96 0.40 -12.35
C LYS A 133 11.31 -0.49 -11.31
N THR A 134 11.00 -1.73 -11.67
CA THR A 134 10.28 -2.68 -10.80
C THR A 134 11.00 -4.01 -10.64
N ASN A 135 12.32 -4.02 -10.82
CA ASN A 135 13.16 -5.20 -10.73
C ASN A 135 13.10 -5.88 -9.35
N GLY A 136 12.42 -7.01 -9.30
CA GLY A 136 12.16 -7.77 -8.07
C GLY A 136 13.40 -8.38 -7.42
N TYR A 137 14.48 -8.63 -8.16
CA TYR A 137 15.72 -9.18 -7.58
C TYR A 137 16.47 -8.18 -6.69
N SER A 138 16.14 -6.88 -6.76
CA SER A 138 16.77 -5.84 -5.95
C SER A 138 16.01 -5.52 -4.66
N CYS A 139 14.86 -6.18 -4.43
CA CYS A 139 14.00 -5.89 -3.29
C CYS A 139 13.45 -7.16 -2.64
N LEU A 140 13.31 -7.11 -1.32
CA LEU A 140 12.69 -8.19 -0.54
C LEU A 140 11.17 -8.04 -0.45
N HIS A 141 10.62 -6.93 -0.94
CA HIS A 141 9.21 -6.57 -0.74
C HIS A 141 8.69 -5.63 -1.84
N GLN A 142 7.40 -5.75 -2.17
CA GLN A 142 6.73 -4.90 -3.16
C GLN A 142 6.73 -3.40 -2.82
N GLN A 143 6.95 -3.03 -1.55
CA GLN A 143 6.94 -1.63 -1.09
C GLN A 143 8.01 -0.79 -1.80
N LYS A 144 9.10 -1.40 -2.28
CA LYS A 144 10.08 -0.68 -3.10
C LYS A 144 9.45 -0.15 -4.39
N GLY A 145 8.63 -0.96 -5.08
CA GLY A 145 7.93 -0.52 -6.28
C GLY A 145 6.94 0.62 -6.00
N ARG A 146 6.23 0.55 -4.86
CA ARG A 146 5.37 1.66 -4.38
C ARG A 146 6.17 2.96 -4.21
N SER A 147 7.32 2.87 -3.54
CA SER A 147 8.18 4.01 -3.27
C SER A 147 8.81 4.58 -4.54
N ASP A 148 9.38 3.73 -5.40
CA ASP A 148 9.99 4.13 -6.68
C ASP A 148 8.97 4.80 -7.61
N PHE A 149 7.72 4.28 -7.65
CA PHE A 149 6.66 4.89 -8.43
C PHE A 149 6.30 6.29 -7.93
N LEU A 150 6.04 6.45 -6.63
CA LEU A 150 5.77 7.77 -6.05
C LEU A 150 6.94 8.72 -6.30
N ALA A 151 8.16 8.26 -6.05
CA ALA A 151 9.37 9.03 -6.26
C ALA A 151 9.59 9.44 -7.72
N SER A 152 9.07 8.69 -8.70
CA SER A 152 9.15 9.03 -10.13
C SER A 152 8.37 10.31 -10.47
N LEU A 153 7.30 10.62 -9.71
CA LEU A 153 6.44 11.80 -9.93
C LEU A 153 7.22 13.12 -9.82
N ILE A 154 8.33 13.12 -9.08
CA ILE A 154 9.24 14.28 -9.01
C ILE A 154 9.68 14.76 -10.40
N GLY A 155 9.74 13.86 -11.40
CA GLY A 155 10.20 14.15 -12.75
C GLY A 155 9.28 15.07 -13.55
N VAL A 156 8.04 15.29 -13.12
CA VAL A 156 7.10 16.24 -13.74
C VAL A 156 6.80 17.46 -12.85
N MET A 157 7.15 17.42 -11.57
CA MET A 157 6.90 18.51 -10.62
C MET A 157 7.63 19.80 -11.02
N LYS A 158 6.97 20.94 -10.82
CA LYS A 158 7.52 22.26 -11.15
C LYS A 158 7.63 23.13 -9.89
N PRO A 159 8.60 24.06 -9.82
CA PRO A 159 8.60 25.08 -8.78
C PRO A 159 7.35 25.95 -8.90
N VAL A 160 6.54 26.03 -7.83
CA VAL A 160 5.32 26.82 -7.77
C VAL A 160 5.32 27.63 -6.47
N LYS A 161 4.64 28.78 -6.46
CA LYS A 161 4.46 29.58 -5.25
C LYS A 161 3.69 28.79 -4.20
N VAL A 162 4.24 28.73 -2.99
CA VAL A 162 3.60 28.07 -1.85
C VAL A 162 2.25 28.71 -1.52
N LYS A 163 1.22 27.88 -1.39
CA LYS A 163 -0.11 28.21 -0.90
C LYS A 163 -0.12 28.02 0.63
N PRO A 164 -0.36 29.07 1.42
CA PRO A 164 -0.54 28.93 2.87
C PRO A 164 -1.69 27.98 3.20
N HIS A 165 -1.65 27.34 4.39
CA HIS A 165 -2.70 26.44 4.87
C HIS A 165 -3.09 25.35 3.87
N SER A 166 -2.10 24.72 3.23
CA SER A 166 -2.34 23.65 2.27
C SER A 166 -1.41 22.45 2.49
N VAL A 167 -1.90 21.27 2.13
CA VAL A 167 -1.15 20.02 2.25
C VAL A 167 -1.15 19.22 0.95
N ASN A 168 -0.10 18.44 0.73
CA ASN A 168 -0.22 17.24 -0.08
C ASN A 168 -0.34 16.02 0.83
N ILE A 169 -1.07 15.01 0.37
CA ILE A 169 -1.13 13.71 1.03
C ILE A 169 -0.45 12.68 0.12
N ILE A 170 0.68 12.15 0.57
CA ILE A 170 1.50 11.22 -0.22
C ILE A 170 1.34 9.82 0.36
N GLY A 171 1.04 8.82 -0.47
CA GLY A 171 0.91 7.42 -0.08
C GLY A 171 -0.53 6.95 0.15
N LEU A 172 -1.52 7.85 0.12
CA LEU A 172 -2.93 7.50 0.24
C LEU A 172 -3.45 6.88 -1.07
N ARG A 173 -3.74 5.58 -1.04
CA ARG A 173 -4.21 4.79 -2.21
C ARG A 173 -5.74 4.78 -2.33
N SER A 174 -6.36 5.95 -2.36
CA SER A 174 -7.83 6.07 -2.50
C SER A 174 -8.19 6.97 -3.67
N THR A 175 -9.13 6.52 -4.50
CA THR A 175 -9.79 7.34 -5.54
C THR A 175 -10.87 8.24 -4.96
N ASN A 176 -11.44 7.84 -3.81
CA ASN A 176 -12.40 8.62 -3.04
C ASN A 176 -11.73 9.27 -1.83
N TRP A 177 -10.50 9.78 -2.01
CA TRP A 177 -9.70 10.34 -0.91
C TRP A 177 -10.43 11.47 -0.16
N LYS A 178 -11.37 12.18 -0.79
CA LYS A 178 -12.23 13.21 -0.17
C LYS A 178 -13.11 12.68 0.96
N GLU A 179 -13.43 11.39 0.94
CA GLU A 179 -14.26 10.74 1.96
C GLU A 179 -13.42 10.23 3.14
N THR A 180 -12.10 10.29 3.05
CA THR A 180 -11.21 9.83 4.12
C THR A 180 -11.25 10.78 5.31
N GLU A 181 -11.20 10.22 6.52
CA GLU A 181 -11.26 10.98 7.77
C GLU A 181 -10.19 12.10 7.80
N LEU A 182 -8.95 11.76 7.46
CA LEU A 182 -7.84 12.71 7.43
C LEU A 182 -8.15 13.93 6.56
N VAL A 183 -8.68 13.72 5.35
CA VAL A 183 -9.02 14.82 4.43
C VAL A 183 -10.14 15.66 5.00
N GLN A 184 -11.20 15.03 5.49
CA GLN A 184 -12.35 15.76 6.03
C GLN A 184 -12.00 16.58 7.27
N VAL A 185 -11.16 16.05 8.17
CA VAL A 185 -10.66 16.78 9.36
C VAL A 185 -9.85 17.99 8.94
N LEU A 186 -8.98 17.84 7.95
CA LEU A 186 -8.16 18.95 7.44
C LEU A 186 -9.01 20.04 6.76
N GLU A 187 -9.95 19.65 5.89
CA GLU A 187 -10.82 20.60 5.19
C GLU A 187 -11.73 21.37 6.15
N ARG A 188 -12.30 20.70 7.18
CA ARG A 188 -13.11 21.37 8.22
C ARG A 188 -12.28 22.35 9.06
N ALA A 189 -10.99 22.08 9.25
CA ALA A 189 -10.04 22.99 9.88
C ALA A 189 -9.54 24.12 8.95
N GLY A 190 -10.06 24.21 7.72
CA GLY A 190 -9.69 25.24 6.75
C GLY A 190 -8.36 25.00 6.05
N VAL A 191 -7.87 23.76 6.02
CA VAL A 191 -6.66 23.36 5.31
C VAL A 191 -7.03 22.84 3.91
N ASP A 192 -6.43 23.42 2.88
CA ASP A 192 -6.62 23.01 1.47
C ASP A 192 -5.81 21.74 1.15
N VAL A 193 -6.46 20.72 0.59
CA VAL A 193 -5.76 19.54 0.06
C VAL A 193 -5.34 19.81 -1.37
N ASN A 194 -4.07 20.20 -1.55
CA ASN A 194 -3.52 20.62 -2.84
C ASN A 194 -3.34 19.45 -3.82
N SER A 195 -2.92 18.27 -3.33
CA SER A 195 -2.79 17.07 -4.14
C SER A 195 -2.75 15.81 -3.26
N VAL A 196 -3.28 14.70 -3.78
CA VAL A 196 -3.15 13.37 -3.19
C VAL A 196 -2.37 12.49 -4.15
N LEU A 197 -1.29 11.83 -3.72
CA LEU A 197 -0.41 11.05 -4.60
C LEU A 197 -0.39 9.59 -4.15
N PRO A 198 -0.88 8.62 -4.95
CA PRO A 198 -1.17 8.70 -6.39
C PRO A 198 -2.61 9.13 -6.76
N GLY A 199 -3.46 9.57 -5.83
CA GLY A 199 -4.86 9.92 -6.09
C GLY A 199 -5.12 11.23 -6.86
N ALA A 200 -4.16 11.76 -7.62
CA ALA A 200 -4.30 13.04 -8.30
C ALA A 200 -5.11 12.86 -9.59
N GLY A 201 -6.03 13.79 -9.84
CA GLY A 201 -6.96 13.69 -10.98
C GLY A 201 -6.35 14.07 -12.33
N SER A 202 -5.24 14.81 -12.32
CA SER A 202 -4.61 15.37 -13.53
C SER A 202 -3.10 15.51 -13.39
N LEU A 203 -2.39 15.61 -14.51
CA LEU A 203 -0.98 15.98 -14.51
C LEU A 203 -0.75 17.33 -13.82
N SER A 204 -1.63 18.30 -14.03
CA SER A 204 -1.49 19.64 -13.42
C SER A 204 -1.45 19.62 -11.90
N GLU A 205 -2.20 18.71 -11.25
CA GLU A 205 -2.15 18.53 -9.79
C GLU A 205 -0.80 17.97 -9.34
N ILE A 206 -0.22 17.04 -10.10
CA ILE A 206 1.12 16.50 -9.82
C ILE A 206 2.17 17.59 -10.04
N GLU A 207 2.12 18.30 -11.16
CA GLU A 207 3.06 19.37 -11.49
C GLU A 207 3.04 20.49 -10.44
N GLY A 208 1.85 20.78 -9.89
CA GLY A 208 1.60 21.78 -8.85
C GLY A 208 1.74 21.28 -7.41
N ALA A 209 2.04 20.00 -7.18
CA ALA A 209 2.21 19.45 -5.83
C ALA A 209 3.19 20.28 -4.97
N PRO A 210 4.34 20.77 -5.48
CA PRO A 210 5.26 21.61 -4.68
C PRO A 210 4.65 22.90 -4.10
N ALA A 211 3.48 23.33 -4.57
CA ALA A 211 2.77 24.48 -4.03
C ALA A 211 2.24 24.27 -2.59
N ALA A 212 2.18 23.05 -2.08
CA ALA A 212 1.68 22.82 -0.72
C ALA A 212 2.59 23.40 0.36
N ALA A 213 2.02 23.80 1.50
CA ALA A 213 2.79 24.22 2.67
C ALA A 213 3.42 23.03 3.44
N LEU A 214 2.83 21.83 3.34
CA LEU A 214 3.30 20.63 4.02
C LEU A 214 2.97 19.36 3.22
N ASN A 215 3.90 18.41 3.18
CA ASN A 215 3.64 17.05 2.72
C ASN A 215 3.31 16.14 3.92
N ILE A 216 2.13 15.53 3.95
CA ILE A 216 1.79 14.46 4.88
C ILE A 216 2.15 13.13 4.20
N ALA A 217 3.25 12.52 4.62
CA ALA A 217 3.76 11.26 4.06
C ALA A 217 3.18 10.07 4.83
N ILE A 218 2.25 9.35 4.19
CA ILE A 218 1.57 8.20 4.75
C ILE A 218 2.36 6.92 4.48
N GLY A 219 2.88 6.33 5.55
CA GLY A 219 3.67 5.12 5.50
C GLY A 219 5.04 5.27 4.83
N LYS A 220 5.87 4.23 4.98
CA LYS A 220 7.29 4.25 4.54
C LYS A 220 7.50 4.52 3.05
N ALA A 221 6.57 4.10 2.18
CA ALA A 221 6.74 4.26 0.74
C ALA A 221 6.61 5.71 0.27
N ALA A 222 5.84 6.55 0.99
CA ALA A 222 5.68 7.96 0.69
C ALA A 222 6.93 8.80 0.98
N LYS A 223 7.77 8.32 1.91
CA LYS A 223 8.92 9.06 2.44
C LYS A 223 9.90 9.49 1.34
N GLN A 224 10.21 8.61 0.40
CA GLN A 224 11.19 8.90 -0.65
C GLN A 224 10.77 10.09 -1.53
N LEU A 225 9.49 10.20 -1.90
CA LEU A 225 9.00 11.35 -2.64
C LEU A 225 9.02 12.61 -1.76
N ALA A 226 8.59 12.49 -0.50
CA ALA A 226 8.56 13.62 0.43
C ALA A 226 9.95 14.22 0.68
N GLU A 227 10.98 13.38 0.87
CA GLU A 227 12.39 13.79 0.99
C GLU A 227 12.85 14.50 -0.29
N LYS A 228 12.57 13.93 -1.48
CA LYS A 228 12.89 14.57 -2.76
C LYS A 228 12.22 15.94 -2.93
N MET A 229 10.96 16.08 -2.52
CA MET A 229 10.24 17.36 -2.59
C MET A 229 10.81 18.39 -1.62
N GLN A 230 11.24 17.97 -0.43
CA GLN A 230 11.94 18.83 0.51
C GLN A 230 13.27 19.32 -0.09
N ASP A 231 14.08 18.41 -0.63
CA ASP A 231 15.39 18.73 -1.19
C ASP A 231 15.30 19.64 -2.43
N GLN A 232 14.34 19.38 -3.33
CA GLN A 232 14.25 20.07 -4.62
C GLN A 232 13.40 21.34 -4.59
N PHE A 233 12.34 21.38 -3.77
CA PHE A 233 11.37 22.47 -3.76
C PHE A 233 11.24 23.16 -2.39
N GLY A 234 11.86 22.62 -1.34
CA GLY A 234 11.76 23.16 0.01
C GLY A 234 10.44 22.85 0.72
N THR A 235 9.58 21.98 0.15
CA THR A 235 8.30 21.61 0.77
C THR A 235 8.57 20.69 1.98
N PRO A 236 8.30 21.12 3.23
CA PRO A 236 8.54 20.29 4.40
C PRO A 236 7.62 19.08 4.41
N TYR A 237 7.97 18.04 5.18
CA TYR A 237 7.13 16.86 5.32
C TYR A 237 7.02 16.37 6.77
N LEU A 238 5.91 15.69 7.05
CA LEU A 238 5.64 14.96 8.28
C LEU A 238 5.29 13.52 7.93
N SER A 239 5.87 12.54 8.62
CA SER A 239 5.45 11.14 8.50
C SER A 239 4.21 10.88 9.36
N TYR A 240 3.17 10.32 8.75
CA TYR A 240 1.93 9.90 9.40
C TYR A 240 1.75 8.40 9.16
N GLU A 241 1.89 7.60 10.21
CA GLU A 241 1.80 6.15 10.11
C GLU A 241 0.40 5.66 10.46
N TYR A 242 0.00 4.53 9.88
CA TYR A 242 -1.21 3.83 10.33
C TYR A 242 -1.01 3.33 11.76
N SER A 243 -2.01 3.56 12.60
CA SER A 243 -2.02 3.13 13.99
C SER A 243 -3.40 2.62 14.38
N TYR A 244 -3.42 1.60 15.22
CA TYR A 244 -4.63 1.08 15.86
C TYR A 244 -4.88 1.75 17.22
N LEU A 245 -3.85 2.36 17.81
CA LEU A 245 -3.93 2.96 19.14
C LEU A 245 -4.48 4.38 19.09
N THR A 246 -5.58 4.63 19.80
CA THR A 246 -6.27 5.92 19.88
C THR A 246 -5.32 7.07 20.20
N GLU A 247 -4.44 6.89 21.19
CA GLU A 247 -3.50 7.94 21.61
C GLU A 247 -2.49 8.28 20.51
N GLN A 248 -2.06 7.29 19.71
CA GLN A 248 -1.14 7.54 18.61
C GLN A 248 -1.82 8.24 17.43
N ILE A 249 -3.09 7.93 17.16
CA ILE A 249 -3.89 8.64 16.16
C ILE A 249 -4.04 10.12 16.57
N ILE A 250 -4.43 10.38 17.83
CA ILE A 250 -4.53 11.75 18.38
C ILE A 250 -3.19 12.48 18.26
N GLN A 251 -2.08 11.85 18.67
CA GLN A 251 -0.75 12.43 18.58
C GLN A 251 -0.35 12.76 17.13
N GLY A 252 -0.72 11.91 16.19
CA GLY A 252 -0.44 12.14 14.77
C GLY A 252 -1.20 13.36 14.24
N TYR A 253 -2.50 13.50 14.53
CA TYR A 253 -3.24 14.73 14.21
C TYR A 253 -2.68 15.97 14.91
N ASN A 254 -2.30 15.88 16.19
CA ASN A 254 -1.70 17.01 16.91
C ASN A 254 -0.39 17.46 16.25
N LYS A 255 0.46 16.53 15.79
CA LYS A 255 1.68 16.88 15.04
C LYS A 255 1.37 17.60 13.73
N ILE A 256 0.32 17.16 13.01
CA ILE A 256 -0.14 17.83 11.79
C ILE A 256 -0.61 19.26 12.11
N GLY A 257 -1.44 19.43 13.15
CA GLY A 257 -1.93 20.73 13.58
C GLY A 257 -0.82 21.70 13.97
N ILE A 258 0.16 21.24 14.78
CA ILE A 258 1.34 22.03 15.18
C ILE A 258 2.14 22.49 13.96
N GLN A 259 2.40 21.57 13.01
CA GLN A 259 3.21 21.86 11.83
C GLN A 259 2.52 22.87 10.88
N LEU A 260 1.19 22.85 10.83
CA LEU A 260 0.38 23.75 10.00
C LEU A 260 -0.02 25.04 10.73
N GLY A 261 0.16 25.12 12.05
CA GLY A 261 -0.32 26.23 12.87
C GLY A 261 -1.86 26.30 12.92
N VAL A 262 -2.54 25.15 12.82
CA VAL A 262 -4.01 25.05 12.88
C VAL A 262 -4.43 24.22 14.09
N ASN A 263 -5.58 24.58 14.68
CA ASN A 263 -6.11 23.84 15.83
C ASN A 263 -6.99 22.68 15.35
N LEU A 264 -6.45 21.46 15.43
CA LEU A 264 -7.20 20.21 15.18
C LEU A 264 -7.72 19.57 16.47
N GLU A 265 -7.28 20.04 17.64
CA GLU A 265 -7.47 19.37 18.93
C GLU A 265 -8.94 19.17 19.28
N GLN A 266 -9.76 20.21 19.11
CA GLN A 266 -11.18 20.16 19.46
C GLN A 266 -11.93 19.08 18.66
N GLU A 267 -11.71 19.04 17.35
CA GLU A 267 -12.37 18.09 16.46
C GLU A 267 -11.88 16.67 16.71
N VAL A 268 -10.56 16.48 16.79
CA VAL A 268 -9.94 15.18 17.03
C VAL A 268 -10.36 14.60 18.39
N THR A 269 -10.48 15.44 19.42
CA THR A 269 -10.97 15.02 20.74
C THR A 269 -12.42 14.54 20.68
N GLN A 270 -13.27 15.22 19.91
CA GLN A 270 -14.65 14.81 19.73
C GLN A 270 -14.77 13.47 19.01
N ILE A 271 -14.00 13.28 17.93
CA ILE A 271 -13.96 12.01 17.19
C ILE A 271 -13.42 10.89 18.10
N ALA A 272 -12.33 11.16 18.83
CA ALA A 272 -11.74 10.19 19.75
C ALA A 272 -12.70 9.76 20.87
N ALA A 273 -13.54 10.68 21.38
CA ALA A 273 -14.55 10.34 22.39
C ALA A 273 -15.57 9.33 21.85
N THR A 274 -16.11 9.58 20.65
CA THR A 274 -17.03 8.64 19.98
C THR A 274 -16.34 7.32 19.65
N HIS A 275 -15.08 7.37 19.21
CA HIS A 275 -14.28 6.18 18.95
C HIS A 275 -14.10 5.30 20.19
N LEU A 276 -13.80 5.90 21.36
CA LEU A 276 -13.65 5.16 22.62
C LEU A 276 -14.96 4.47 23.06
N GLU A 277 -16.11 5.13 22.87
CA GLU A 277 -17.42 4.51 23.10
C GLU A 277 -17.64 3.31 22.19
N PHE A 278 -17.27 3.42 20.91
CA PHE A 278 -17.32 2.33 19.94
C PHE A 278 -16.41 1.16 20.35
N LEU A 279 -15.16 1.44 20.77
CA LEU A 279 -14.21 0.40 21.21
C LEU A 279 -14.74 -0.37 22.42
N GLU A 280 -15.39 0.28 23.38
CA GLU A 280 -16.00 -0.40 24.54
C GLU A 280 -17.15 -1.32 24.13
N GLU A 281 -17.90 -0.99 23.08
CA GLU A 281 -18.91 -1.88 22.52
C GLU A 281 -18.28 -3.06 21.78
N MET A 282 -17.26 -2.82 20.95
CA MET A 282 -16.53 -3.88 20.24
C MET A 282 -15.84 -4.84 21.20
N LYS A 283 -15.30 -4.34 22.31
CA LYS A 283 -14.71 -5.18 23.37
C LYS A 283 -15.70 -6.20 23.93
N LYS A 284 -16.99 -5.84 24.09
CA LYS A 284 -18.02 -6.81 24.53
C LYS A 284 -18.30 -7.87 23.48
N GLN A 285 -18.31 -7.48 22.20
CA GLN A 285 -18.66 -8.38 21.10
C GLN A 285 -17.52 -9.33 20.71
N LEU A 286 -16.28 -8.86 20.81
CA LEU A 286 -15.08 -9.59 20.35
C LEU A 286 -14.35 -10.32 21.48
N ALA A 287 -14.77 -10.13 22.74
CA ALA A 287 -14.18 -10.79 23.89
C ALA A 287 -14.10 -12.32 23.71
N GLY A 288 -12.90 -12.86 23.91
CA GLY A 288 -12.64 -14.30 23.86
C GLY A 288 -12.47 -14.88 22.47
N VAL A 289 -12.72 -14.11 21.39
CA VAL A 289 -12.49 -14.55 20.01
C VAL A 289 -11.01 -14.73 19.78
N SER A 290 -10.60 -15.89 19.28
CA SER A 290 -9.21 -16.16 18.93
C SER A 290 -8.84 -15.65 17.54
N PHE A 291 -7.66 -15.06 17.41
CA PHE A 291 -7.21 -14.49 16.14
C PHE A 291 -5.75 -14.79 15.82
N ALA A 292 -5.42 -14.75 14.54
CA ALA A 292 -4.06 -14.69 14.03
C ALA A 292 -3.86 -13.46 13.14
N ILE A 293 -2.64 -12.93 13.09
CA ILE A 293 -2.31 -11.74 12.28
C ILE A 293 -1.44 -12.14 11.10
N GLY A 294 -1.85 -11.73 9.90
CA GLY A 294 -1.08 -11.69 8.67
C GLY A 294 -0.44 -10.33 8.44
N SER A 295 -0.29 -9.92 7.18
CA SER A 295 0.19 -8.55 6.89
C SER A 295 -0.97 -7.55 6.96
N VAL A 296 -0.95 -6.66 7.95
CA VAL A 296 -1.88 -5.53 8.07
C VAL A 296 -1.23 -4.23 7.62
N GLU A 297 -2.02 -3.17 7.47
CA GLU A 297 -1.44 -1.82 7.35
C GLU A 297 -0.84 -1.39 8.71
N GLY A 298 0.25 -0.63 8.68
CA GLY A 298 0.98 -0.26 9.90
C GLY A 298 1.79 -1.42 10.51
N SER A 299 1.68 -1.61 11.83
CA SER A 299 2.50 -2.54 12.60
C SER A 299 1.70 -3.79 13.02
N ASN A 300 2.09 -4.96 12.52
CA ASN A 300 1.52 -6.25 12.95
C ASN A 300 1.56 -6.45 14.47
N ALA A 301 2.64 -6.02 15.13
CA ALA A 301 2.81 -6.18 16.57
C ALA A 301 1.91 -5.22 17.36
N GLU A 302 1.69 -4.02 16.85
CA GLU A 302 0.76 -3.06 17.43
C GLU A 302 -0.69 -3.55 17.31
N ALA A 303 -1.07 -4.01 16.11
CA ALA A 303 -2.37 -4.63 15.87
C ALA A 303 -2.62 -5.81 16.83
N ALA A 304 -1.61 -6.67 17.05
CA ALA A 304 -1.72 -7.79 17.99
C ALA A 304 -2.03 -7.32 19.41
N LEU A 305 -1.32 -6.30 19.88
CA LEU A 305 -1.56 -5.71 21.19
C LEU A 305 -2.95 -5.07 21.28
N PHE A 306 -3.35 -4.32 20.26
CA PHE A 306 -4.66 -3.67 20.18
C PHE A 306 -5.81 -4.67 20.31
N TYR A 307 -5.85 -5.70 19.45
CA TYR A 307 -6.89 -6.73 19.50
C TYR A 307 -6.90 -7.50 20.82
N THR A 308 -5.71 -7.74 21.39
CA THR A 308 -5.59 -8.35 22.72
C THR A 308 -6.20 -7.46 23.81
N ASN A 309 -6.00 -6.14 23.75
CA ASN A 309 -6.59 -5.19 24.70
C ASN A 309 -8.13 -5.08 24.57
N LEU A 310 -8.69 -5.41 23.40
CA LEU A 310 -10.13 -5.61 23.19
C LEU A 310 -10.65 -6.95 23.76
N GLY A 311 -9.80 -7.76 24.39
CA GLY A 311 -10.19 -9.03 25.00
C GLY A 311 -10.17 -10.22 24.03
N MET A 312 -9.67 -10.03 22.81
CA MET A 312 -9.44 -11.15 21.88
C MET A 312 -8.21 -11.98 22.30
N LYS A 313 -8.13 -13.22 21.81
CA LYS A 313 -7.07 -14.18 22.17
C LYS A 313 -6.08 -14.36 21.02
N PRO A 314 -4.87 -13.77 21.09
CA PRO A 314 -3.88 -13.89 20.02
C PRO A 314 -3.33 -15.32 19.96
N GLN A 315 -3.22 -15.89 18.76
CA GLN A 315 -2.71 -17.24 18.52
C GLN A 315 -1.32 -17.25 17.91
N PHE A 316 -1.11 -16.51 16.82
CA PHE A 316 0.19 -16.30 16.21
C PHE A 316 0.19 -15.01 15.37
N LEU A 317 1.37 -14.46 15.17
CA LEU A 317 1.63 -13.33 14.27
C LEU A 317 2.57 -13.80 13.18
N GLN A 318 2.13 -13.69 11.93
CA GLN A 318 2.92 -14.00 10.74
C GLN A 318 3.34 -12.70 10.05
N THR A 319 4.64 -12.55 9.78
CA THR A 319 5.20 -11.31 9.21
C THR A 319 6.30 -11.62 8.19
N ARG A 320 6.40 -10.79 7.15
CA ARG A 320 7.53 -10.81 6.19
C ARG A 320 8.73 -10.00 6.70
N MET A 321 8.48 -9.04 7.58
CA MET A 321 9.51 -8.23 8.20
C MET A 321 9.85 -8.80 9.58
N PRO A 322 11.13 -8.97 9.93
CA PRO A 322 11.50 -9.49 11.24
C PRO A 322 10.97 -8.54 12.34
N VAL A 323 10.29 -9.12 13.33
CA VAL A 323 9.89 -8.42 14.56
C VAL A 323 10.84 -8.90 15.64
N THR A 324 11.58 -7.98 16.25
CA THR A 324 12.55 -8.31 17.29
C THR A 324 11.84 -8.63 18.60
N ASN A 325 12.47 -9.44 19.45
CA ASN A 325 11.99 -9.68 20.81
C ASN A 325 11.96 -8.41 21.68
N GLU A 326 12.65 -7.36 21.25
CA GLU A 326 12.71 -6.04 21.88
C GLU A 326 11.61 -5.10 21.37
N ASN A 327 10.75 -5.54 20.45
CA ASN A 327 9.64 -4.73 19.97
C ASN A 327 8.72 -4.37 21.15
N PRO A 328 8.39 -3.07 21.34
CA PRO A 328 7.68 -2.60 22.53
C PRO A 328 6.32 -3.26 22.72
N TYR A 329 5.58 -3.51 21.64
CA TYR A 329 4.26 -4.13 21.68
C TYR A 329 4.35 -5.63 22.04
N ILE A 330 5.38 -6.33 21.57
CA ILE A 330 5.64 -7.72 21.96
C ILE A 330 6.05 -7.82 23.43
N LEU A 331 6.85 -6.88 23.93
CA LEU A 331 7.23 -6.81 25.34
C LEU A 331 6.00 -6.57 26.24
N GLU A 332 5.09 -5.70 25.83
CA GLU A 332 3.86 -5.44 26.57
C GLU A 332 2.93 -6.67 26.61
N LEU A 333 2.79 -7.39 25.49
CA LEU A 333 2.07 -8.67 25.47
C LEU A 333 2.66 -9.68 26.47
N LYS A 334 4.00 -9.79 26.52
CA LYS A 334 4.70 -10.66 27.49
C LYS A 334 4.46 -10.23 28.94
N GLN A 335 4.43 -8.93 29.23
CA GLN A 335 4.10 -8.41 30.57
C GLN A 335 2.67 -8.76 30.98
N LYS A 336 1.74 -8.88 30.02
CA LYS A 336 0.37 -9.38 30.23
C LYS A 336 0.29 -10.92 30.34
N GLY A 337 1.42 -11.62 30.33
CA GLY A 337 1.50 -13.08 30.40
C GLY A 337 1.20 -13.79 29.08
N ILE A 338 1.24 -13.08 27.95
CA ILE A 338 0.95 -13.61 26.63
C ILE A 338 2.27 -13.77 25.87
N ASP A 339 2.66 -15.02 25.62
CA ASP A 339 3.79 -15.34 24.74
C ASP A 339 3.26 -15.62 23.33
N LEU A 340 3.22 -14.58 22.49
CA LEU A 340 2.70 -14.64 21.12
C LEU A 340 3.77 -15.19 20.16
N PRO A 341 3.55 -16.35 19.52
CA PRO A 341 4.44 -16.86 18.48
C PRO A 341 4.55 -15.88 17.30
N VAL A 342 5.78 -15.42 17.03
CA VAL A 342 6.10 -14.56 15.88
C VAL A 342 6.76 -15.41 14.79
N ILE A 343 6.05 -15.63 13.68
CA ILE A 343 6.49 -16.43 12.55
C ILE A 343 7.02 -15.52 11.44
N HIS A 344 8.32 -15.60 11.18
CA HIS A 344 8.95 -14.85 10.09
C HIS A 344 8.90 -15.63 8.77
N LEU A 345 8.28 -15.03 7.76
CA LEU A 345 8.17 -15.57 6.41
C LEU A 345 9.43 -15.26 5.60
N ASN A 346 10.52 -15.96 5.91
CA ASN A 346 11.80 -15.80 5.20
C ASN A 346 11.98 -16.75 4.00
N LYS A 347 11.20 -17.84 3.93
CA LYS A 347 11.32 -18.87 2.89
C LYS A 347 9.97 -19.41 2.43
N VAL A 348 9.15 -19.86 3.39
CA VAL A 348 7.92 -20.63 3.16
C VAL A 348 6.81 -20.17 4.10
N SER A 349 5.62 -19.94 3.55
CA SER A 349 4.41 -19.83 4.37
C SER A 349 3.99 -21.22 4.82
N ARG A 350 4.10 -21.47 6.12
CA ARG A 350 3.59 -22.68 6.77
C ARG A 350 2.17 -22.47 7.27
N LEU A 351 1.40 -21.61 6.60
CA LEU A 351 0.08 -21.20 7.07
C LEU A 351 -0.81 -22.42 7.33
N GLU A 352 -0.81 -23.43 6.47
CA GLU A 352 -1.58 -24.65 6.72
C GLU A 352 -1.16 -25.39 8.00
N GLU A 353 0.14 -25.53 8.27
CA GLU A 353 0.65 -26.14 9.52
C GLU A 353 0.25 -25.30 10.74
N LEU A 354 0.38 -23.98 10.65
CA LEU A 354 0.01 -23.05 11.71
C LEU A 354 -1.49 -23.10 11.99
N LEU A 355 -2.33 -23.12 10.96
CA LEU A 355 -3.79 -23.24 11.12
C LEU A 355 -4.18 -24.58 11.77
N ASN A 356 -3.48 -25.67 11.43
CA ASN A 356 -3.67 -26.99 12.06
C ASN A 356 -3.14 -27.08 13.50
N GLN A 357 -2.23 -26.19 13.89
CA GLN A 357 -1.66 -26.17 15.24
C GLN A 357 -2.44 -25.24 16.17
N TYR A 358 -2.80 -24.06 15.68
CA TYR A 358 -3.28 -22.95 16.51
C TYR A 358 -4.78 -22.66 16.37
N HIS A 359 -5.43 -23.11 15.28
CA HIS A 359 -6.88 -23.01 15.06
C HIS A 359 -7.53 -21.66 15.46
N PRO A 360 -7.05 -20.51 14.92
CA PRO A 360 -7.69 -19.22 15.18
C PRO A 360 -9.11 -19.20 14.60
N GLN A 361 -10.03 -18.47 15.23
CA GLN A 361 -11.38 -18.23 14.66
C GLN A 361 -11.33 -17.25 13.49
N ILE A 362 -10.44 -16.26 13.55
CA ILE A 362 -10.28 -15.26 12.50
C ILE A 362 -8.81 -15.00 12.18
N PHE A 363 -8.52 -14.78 10.91
CA PHE A 363 -7.23 -14.32 10.40
C PHE A 363 -7.37 -12.88 9.91
N ILE A 364 -6.58 -11.97 10.48
CA ILE A 364 -6.65 -10.53 10.19
C ILE A 364 -5.40 -10.13 9.40
N GLY A 365 -5.57 -9.51 8.24
CA GLY A 365 -4.46 -9.17 7.34
C GLY A 365 -4.43 -10.03 6.08
N HIS A 366 -3.51 -9.72 5.17
CA HIS A 366 -3.36 -10.48 3.93
C HIS A 366 -3.03 -11.96 4.19
N GLY A 367 -3.92 -12.85 3.74
CA GLY A 367 -3.78 -14.31 3.79
C GLY A 367 -4.28 -14.99 2.51
N LEU A 368 -4.25 -16.33 2.50
CA LEU A 368 -4.80 -17.15 1.42
C LEU A 368 -6.26 -17.51 1.73
N SER A 369 -7.23 -16.75 1.18
CA SER A 369 -8.66 -16.89 1.51
C SER A 369 -9.17 -18.33 1.35
N GLU A 370 -8.85 -18.99 0.23
CA GLU A 370 -9.27 -20.38 -0.03
C GLU A 370 -8.79 -21.35 1.04
N LEU A 371 -7.54 -21.20 1.51
CA LEU A 371 -6.97 -22.05 2.55
C LEU A 371 -7.61 -21.76 3.92
N LEU A 372 -7.84 -20.48 4.23
CA LEU A 372 -8.49 -20.05 5.47
C LEU A 372 -9.92 -20.62 5.54
N GLN A 373 -10.68 -20.47 4.45
CA GLN A 373 -12.03 -21.01 4.33
C GLN A 373 -12.05 -22.54 4.43
N ALA A 374 -11.12 -23.24 3.77
CA ALA A 374 -11.01 -24.70 3.86
C ALA A 374 -10.70 -25.20 5.29
N ARG A 375 -10.21 -24.33 6.17
CA ARG A 375 -9.92 -24.62 7.59
C ARG A 375 -10.95 -24.01 8.55
N ASN A 376 -12.08 -23.50 8.04
CA ASN A 376 -13.13 -22.83 8.81
C ASN A 376 -12.61 -21.64 9.63
N VAL A 377 -11.67 -20.88 9.07
CA VAL A 377 -11.14 -19.65 9.67
C VAL A 377 -11.67 -18.47 8.88
N SER A 378 -12.39 -17.56 9.54
CA SER A 378 -12.86 -16.32 8.91
C SER A 378 -11.67 -15.45 8.49
N HIS A 379 -11.78 -14.73 7.37
CA HIS A 379 -10.68 -13.92 6.85
C HIS A 379 -11.07 -12.44 6.81
N CYS A 380 -10.49 -11.64 7.71
CA CYS A 380 -10.60 -10.18 7.63
C CYS A 380 -9.44 -9.63 6.80
N HIS A 381 -9.67 -9.44 5.51
CA HIS A 381 -8.71 -8.79 4.64
C HIS A 381 -8.64 -7.27 4.96
N PRO A 382 -7.45 -6.62 4.95
CA PRO A 382 -7.35 -5.19 5.19
C PRO A 382 -8.19 -4.40 4.18
N SER A 383 -9.07 -3.53 4.69
CA SER A 383 -9.91 -2.62 3.90
C SER A 383 -9.41 -1.18 3.89
N ALA A 384 -8.34 -0.87 4.64
CA ALA A 384 -7.76 0.47 4.81
C ALA A 384 -7.34 1.20 3.52
N SER A 385 -7.41 0.52 2.38
CA SER A 385 -7.29 1.14 1.06
C SER A 385 -8.40 2.17 0.77
N PHE A 386 -9.57 2.07 1.41
CA PHE A 386 -10.71 2.95 1.15
C PHE A 386 -10.78 4.18 2.08
N SER A 387 -10.53 3.99 3.38
CA SER A 387 -10.72 5.01 4.43
C SER A 387 -9.47 5.81 4.82
N GLY A 388 -8.27 5.38 4.39
CA GLY A 388 -7.01 6.00 4.81
C GLY A 388 -6.67 5.71 6.29
N PRO A 389 -5.64 6.34 6.87
CA PRO A 389 -5.35 6.26 8.31
C PRO A 389 -6.32 7.14 9.14
N GLY A 390 -6.69 6.70 10.34
CA GLY A 390 -7.59 7.44 11.24
C GLY A 390 -8.42 6.53 12.14
N PHE A 391 -9.32 7.12 12.93
CA PHE A 391 -10.22 6.37 13.82
C PHE A 391 -11.21 5.52 13.02
N LEU A 392 -11.81 6.09 11.98
CA LEU A 392 -12.79 5.44 11.10
C LEU A 392 -12.22 4.16 10.44
N ALA A 393 -10.93 4.14 10.14
CA ALA A 393 -10.29 2.96 9.57
C ALA A 393 -10.23 1.79 10.56
N VAL A 394 -9.96 2.09 11.82
CA VAL A 394 -9.98 1.10 12.92
C VAL A 394 -11.41 0.62 13.16
N GLU A 395 -12.39 1.53 13.17
CA GLU A 395 -13.80 1.20 13.34
C GLU A 395 -14.29 0.26 12.25
N GLN A 396 -14.04 0.60 10.98
CA GLN A 396 -14.42 -0.23 9.85
C GLN A 396 -13.82 -1.64 9.89
N GLU A 397 -12.54 -1.76 10.28
CA GLU A 397 -11.89 -3.08 10.42
C GLU A 397 -12.55 -3.90 11.54
N LEU A 398 -12.88 -3.26 12.68
CA LEU A 398 -13.57 -3.93 13.78
C LEU A 398 -15.01 -4.34 13.45
N GLU A 399 -15.75 -3.51 12.73
CA GLU A 399 -17.08 -3.85 12.23
C GLU A 399 -17.04 -5.06 11.29
N ASN A 400 -16.06 -5.08 10.37
CA ASN A 400 -15.85 -6.21 9.46
C ASN A 400 -15.54 -7.49 10.24
N ILE A 401 -14.64 -7.42 11.22
CA ILE A 401 -14.32 -8.54 12.11
C ILE A 401 -15.58 -9.04 12.83
N ALA A 402 -16.36 -8.13 13.44
CA ALA A 402 -17.58 -8.47 14.17
C ALA A 402 -18.65 -9.10 13.25
N HIS A 403 -18.76 -8.64 12.01
CA HIS A 403 -19.66 -9.22 11.01
C HIS A 403 -19.25 -10.65 10.63
N LEU A 404 -17.97 -10.86 10.33
CA LEU A 404 -17.42 -12.15 9.92
C LEU A 404 -17.55 -13.22 11.01
N ILE A 405 -17.37 -12.86 12.28
CA ILE A 405 -17.48 -13.80 13.40
C ILE A 405 -18.94 -14.25 13.61
N LYS A 406 -19.93 -13.42 13.25
CA LYS A 406 -21.36 -13.76 13.34
C LYS A 406 -21.85 -14.63 12.17
N GLY A 407 -20.95 -15.08 11.29
CA GLY A 407 -21.28 -15.88 10.10
C GLY A 407 -21.67 -15.04 8.89
N GLY A 408 -21.34 -13.75 8.88
CA GLY A 408 -21.39 -12.93 7.66
C GLY A 408 -20.43 -13.46 6.60
N MET A 409 -20.79 -13.33 5.32
CA MET A 409 -19.87 -13.59 4.21
C MET A 409 -18.86 -12.43 4.09
N ASP A 410 -17.69 -12.68 3.50
CA ASP A 410 -16.68 -11.65 3.21
C ASP A 410 -17.34 -10.46 2.49
N CYS A 411 -17.26 -9.28 3.12
CA CYS A 411 -17.57 -8.02 2.44
C CYS A 411 -16.37 -7.68 1.55
N GLU A 412 -16.44 -8.05 0.26
CA GLU A 412 -15.48 -7.63 -0.76
C GLU A 412 -15.46 -6.10 -0.97
#